data_AF-A0A0A6ZZ45-F1
#
_entry.id   AF-A0A0A6ZZ45-F1
#
_cell.length_a   1.000
_cell.length_b   1.000
_cell.length_c   1.000
_cell.angle_alpha   90.00
_cell.angle_beta   90.00
_cell.angle_gamma   90.00
#
_symmetry.space_group_name_H-M   'P 1'
#
loop_
_entity.id
_entity.type
_entity.pdbx_description
1 polymer ?
#
loop_
_entity_poly.entity_id
_entity_poly.type
_entity_poly.pdbx_seq_one_letter_code
_entity_poly.pdbx_strand_id
1 'polypeptide(L)'
;MGWIQTGLEYQAFHTLAILGLAVAMQRRISIWFYWSSVFLALGTVLFSGSLYCLALSHLRLWAFVTPVGGVSFLAGWALMLVGAIRLKRKGVSHE
;
A
#
# COMPACT_ATOMS: atom_id res chain seq x y z
N MET A 1 5.91 -2.85 -24.28
CA MET A 1 5.64 -4.02 -23.43
C MET A 1 6.20 -3.79 -22.03
N GLY A 2 5.56 -2.94 -21.22
CA GLY A 2 6.09 -2.58 -19.87
C GLY A 2 5.05 -2.62 -18.75
N TRP A 3 3.76 -2.54 -19.07
CA TRP A 3 2.68 -2.40 -18.08
C TRP A 3 2.61 -3.57 -17.08
N ILE A 4 2.80 -4.80 -17.55
CA ILE A 4 2.80 -5.99 -16.67
C ILE A 4 4.00 -5.95 -15.71
N GLN A 5 5.18 -5.59 -16.21
CA GLN A 5 6.38 -5.53 -15.38
C GLN A 5 6.28 -4.43 -14.32
N THR A 6 5.80 -3.24 -14.71
CA THR A 6 5.50 -2.18 -13.75
C THR A 6 4.45 -2.61 -12.72
N GLY A 7 3.37 -3.27 -13.15
CA GLY A 7 2.36 -3.80 -12.24
C GLY A 7 2.92 -4.79 -11.22
N LEU A 8 3.80 -5.69 -11.66
CA LEU A 8 4.47 -6.69 -10.83
C LEU A 8 5.44 -6.05 -9.83
N GLU A 9 6.27 -5.11 -10.28
CA GLU A 9 7.21 -4.38 -9.41
C GLU A 9 6.46 -3.66 -8.28
N TYR A 10 5.42 -2.90 -8.63
CA TYR A 10 4.60 -2.20 -7.63
C TYR A 10 3.89 -3.18 -6.70
N GLN A 11 3.35 -4.28 -7.22
CA GLN A 11 2.71 -5.31 -6.40
C GLN A 11 3.70 -5.93 -5.41
N ALA A 12 4.93 -6.25 -5.85
CA ALA A 12 5.95 -6.84 -5.00
C ALA A 12 6.36 -5.91 -3.85
N PHE A 13 6.70 -4.65 -4.15
CA PHE A 13 7.11 -3.68 -3.13
C PHE A 13 6.02 -3.44 -2.08
N HIS A 14 4.77 -3.25 -2.50
CA HIS A 14 3.68 -2.99 -1.57
C HIS A 14 3.25 -4.24 -0.78
N THR A 15 3.33 -5.43 -1.38
CA THR A 15 3.09 -6.69 -0.66
C THR A 15 4.14 -6.91 0.43
N LEU A 16 5.42 -6.63 0.15
CA LEU A 16 6.48 -6.70 1.15
C LEU A 16 6.27 -5.68 2.28
N ALA A 17 5.82 -4.46 1.97
CA ALA A 17 5.47 -3.46 2.97
C ALA A 17 4.32 -3.94 3.88
N ILE A 18 3.26 -4.52 3.30
CA ILE A 18 2.13 -5.09 4.05
C ILE A 18 2.60 -6.26 4.93
N LEU A 19 3.49 -7.13 4.42
CA LEU A 19 4.05 -8.23 5.20
C LEU A 19 4.86 -7.71 6.40
N GLY A 20 5.69 -6.68 6.20
CA GLY A 20 6.41 -6.01 7.28
C GLY A 20 5.49 -5.41 8.33
N LEU A 21 4.40 -4.76 7.91
CA LEU A 21 3.36 -4.23 8.81
C LEU A 21 2.64 -5.35 9.58
N ALA A 22 2.32 -6.46 8.93
CA ALA A 22 1.68 -7.60 9.56
C ALA A 22 2.57 -8.20 10.67
N VAL A 23 3.86 -8.38 10.41
CA VAL A 23 4.83 -8.84 11.41
C VAL A 23 4.97 -7.83 12.55
N ALA A 24 5.04 -6.53 12.27
CA ALA A 24 5.11 -5.49 13.30
C ALA A 24 3.86 -5.50 14.21
N MET A 25 2.68 -5.74 13.64
CA MET A 25 1.43 -5.81 14.38
C MET A 25 1.30 -7.04 15.29
N GLN A 26 2.08 -8.11 15.06
CA GLN A 26 2.15 -9.25 15.99
C GLN A 26 2.73 -8.84 17.35
N ARG A 27 3.63 -7.86 17.38
CA ARG A 27 4.24 -7.36 18.63
C ARG A 27 3.38 -6.31 19.32
N ARG A 28 2.79 -5.39 18.54
CA ARG A 28 1.90 -4.32 19.05
C ARG A 28 0.81 -4.02 18.03
N ILE A 29 -0.43 -4.23 18.43
CA ILE A 29 -1.60 -3.84 17.64
C ILE A 29 -1.65 -2.30 17.55
N SER A 30 -1.65 -1.79 16.32
CA SER A 30 -1.78 -0.36 16.03
C SER A 30 -2.83 -0.17 14.94
N ILE A 31 -3.88 0.60 15.26
CA ILE A 31 -4.94 0.93 14.31
C ILE A 31 -4.41 1.65 13.07
N TRP A 32 -3.32 2.42 13.21
CA TRP A 32 -2.64 3.13 12.12
C TRP A 32 -1.98 2.15 11.14
N PHE A 33 -1.35 1.10 11.67
CA PHE A 33 -0.73 0.06 10.84
C PHE A 33 -1.78 -0.81 10.16
N TYR A 34 -2.92 -1.09 10.82
CA TYR A 34 -4.03 -1.79 10.20
C TYR A 34 -4.57 -1.04 8.97
N TRP A 35 -4.97 0.23 9.15
CA TRP A 35 -5.49 1.02 8.04
C TRP A 35 -4.43 1.25 6.96
N SER A 36 -3.17 1.45 7.33
CA SER A 36 -2.06 1.49 6.38
C SER A 36 -2.05 0.23 5.49
N SER A 37 -2.06 -0.97 6.07
CA SER A 37 -2.07 -2.22 5.32
C SER A 37 -3.29 -2.35 4.41
N VAL A 38 -4.46 -1.91 4.85
CA VAL A 38 -5.70 -1.92 4.04
C VAL A 38 -5.57 -0.99 2.82
N PHE A 39 -5.11 0.24 3.00
CA PHE A 39 -4.92 1.19 1.90
C PHE A 39 -3.83 0.74 0.91
N LEU A 40 -2.75 0.14 1.41
CA LEU A 40 -1.71 -0.45 0.56
C LEU A 40 -2.24 -1.66 -0.25
N ALA A 41 -3.08 -2.50 0.36
CA ALA A 41 -3.69 -3.65 -0.33
C ALA A 41 -4.68 -3.18 -1.41
N LEU A 42 -5.57 -2.24 -1.08
CA LEU A 42 -6.50 -1.64 -2.03
C LEU A 42 -5.77 -0.94 -3.18
N GLY A 43 -4.72 -0.16 -2.86
CA GLY A 43 -3.85 0.47 -3.85
C GLY A 43 -3.23 -0.56 -4.79
N THR A 44 -2.75 -1.68 -4.27
CA THR A 44 -2.16 -2.77 -5.07
C THR A 44 -3.16 -3.36 -6.05
N VAL A 45 -4.37 -3.68 -5.59
CA VAL A 45 -5.40 -4.26 -6.45
C VAL A 45 -5.83 -3.26 -7.53
N LEU A 46 -6.08 -1.99 -7.17
CA LEU A 46 -6.53 -0.97 -8.11
C LEU A 46 -5.44 -0.59 -9.11
N PHE A 47 -4.21 -0.37 -8.64
CA PHE A 47 -3.09 0.06 -9.47
C PHE A 47 -2.59 -1.08 -10.37
N SER A 48 -2.08 -2.18 -9.78
CA SER A 48 -1.53 -3.29 -10.57
C SER A 48 -2.61 -4.00 -11.38
N GLY A 49 -3.82 -4.16 -10.84
CA GLY A 49 -4.96 -4.72 -11.58
C GLY A 49 -5.32 -3.90 -12.83
N SER A 50 -5.37 -2.57 -12.72
CA SER A 50 -5.64 -1.71 -13.88
C SER A 50 -4.53 -1.80 -14.95
N LEU A 51 -3.27 -1.91 -14.55
CA LEU A 51 -2.14 -2.12 -15.47
C LEU A 51 -2.22 -3.47 -16.20
N TYR A 52 -2.63 -4.53 -15.51
CA TYR A 52 -2.85 -5.84 -16.13
C TYR A 52 -4.03 -5.80 -17.12
N CYS A 53 -5.13 -5.14 -16.76
CA CYS A 53 -6.25 -4.92 -17.67
C CYS A 53 -5.82 -4.11 -18.91
N LEU A 54 -5.04 -3.05 -18.76
CA LEU A 54 -4.50 -2.26 -19.87
C LEU A 54 -3.61 -3.10 -20.79
N ALA A 55 -2.78 -3.98 -20.21
CA ALA A 55 -1.90 -4.87 -20.96
C ALA A 55 -2.67 -5.94 -21.77
N LEU A 56 -3.76 -6.46 -21.22
CA LEU A 56 -4.52 -7.58 -21.82
C LEU A 56 -5.65 -7.14 -22.74
N SER A 57 -6.31 -6.02 -22.44
CA SER A 57 -7.55 -5.61 -23.12
C SER A 57 -7.44 -4.34 -23.96
N HIS A 58 -6.29 -3.63 -23.91
CA HIS A 58 -6.07 -2.34 -24.59
C HIS A 58 -7.11 -1.23 -24.31
N LEU A 59 -8.06 -1.45 -23.38
CA LEU A 59 -9.11 -0.51 -23.02
C LEU A 59 -8.55 0.63 -22.16
N ARG A 60 -8.30 1.78 -22.77
CA ARG A 60 -7.77 3.00 -22.12
C ARG A 60 -8.59 3.51 -20.93
N LEU A 61 -9.86 3.12 -20.78
CA LEU A 61 -10.72 3.53 -19.67
C LEU A 61 -10.17 3.09 -18.29
N TRP A 62 -9.47 1.96 -18.22
CA TRP A 62 -8.83 1.49 -16.98
C TRP A 62 -7.71 2.42 -16.50
N ALA A 63 -7.18 3.29 -17.36
CA ALA A 63 -6.17 4.28 -16.99
C ALA A 63 -6.70 5.36 -16.02
N PHE A 64 -8.03 5.53 -15.90
CA PHE A 64 -8.62 6.43 -14.90
C PHE A 64 -8.70 5.81 -13.50
N VAL A 65 -8.53 4.49 -13.37
CA VAL A 65 -8.50 3.79 -12.08
C VAL A 65 -7.11 3.86 -11.44
N THR A 66 -6.05 3.89 -12.25
CA THR A 66 -4.64 4.01 -11.80
C THR A 66 -4.39 5.16 -10.81
N PRO A 67 -4.87 6.41 -11.04
CA PRO A 67 -4.71 7.52 -10.10
C PRO A 67 -5.33 7.25 -8.72
N VAL A 68 -6.47 6.58 -8.68
CA VAL A 68 -7.16 6.22 -7.43
C VAL A 68 -6.35 5.19 -6.64
N GLY A 69 -5.74 4.22 -7.33
CA GLY A 69 -4.78 3.30 -6.73
C GLY A 69 -3.55 4.01 -6.16
N GLY A 70 -3.01 4.99 -6.90
CA GLY A 70 -1.88 5.81 -6.46
C GLY A 70 -2.18 6.65 -5.20
N VAL A 71 -3.36 7.28 -5.13
CA VAL A 71 -3.80 8.02 -3.93
C VAL A 71 -3.96 7.07 -2.73
N SER A 72 -4.47 5.86 -2.96
CA SER A 72 -4.58 4.84 -1.91
C SER A 72 -3.20 4.44 -1.37
N PHE A 73 -2.19 4.29 -2.24
CA PHE A 73 -0.82 4.06 -1.78
C PHE A 73 -0.29 5.21 -0.94
N LEU A 74 -0.43 6.46 -1.38
CA LEU A 74 0.02 7.63 -0.61
C LEU A 74 -0.64 7.70 0.77
N ALA A 75 -1.95 7.43 0.85
CA ALA A 75 -2.67 7.36 2.11
C ALA A 75 -2.12 6.24 3.02
N GLY A 76 -1.86 5.06 2.47
CA GLY A 76 -1.24 3.94 3.19
C GLY A 76 0.12 4.31 3.79
N TRP A 77 1.04 4.83 2.97
CA TRP A 77 2.37 5.26 3.42
C TRP A 77 2.31 6.38 4.48
N ALA A 78 1.41 7.35 4.32
CA ALA A 78 1.21 8.41 5.32
C ALA A 78 0.72 7.85 6.67
N LEU A 79 -0.24 6.92 6.65
CA LEU A 79 -0.75 6.26 7.85
C LEU A 79 0.34 5.42 8.54
N MET A 80 1.19 4.73 7.75
CA MET A 80 2.35 4.02 8.29
C MET A 80 3.28 4.96 9.05
N LEU A 81 3.65 6.09 8.44
CA LEU A 81 4.54 7.07 9.05
C LEU A 81 3.94 7.65 10.34
N VAL A 82 2.65 8.01 10.32
CA VAL A 82 1.94 8.48 11.52
C VAL A 82 1.93 7.42 12.61
N GLY A 83 1.69 6.16 12.25
CA GLY A 83 1.74 5.03 13.18
C GLY A 83 3.12 4.88 13.83
N ALA A 84 4.19 5.00 13.04
CA ALA A 84 5.56 4.89 13.52
C ALA A 84 5.94 6.03 14.49
N ILE A 85 5.59 7.27 14.14
CA ILE A 85 5.85 8.45 14.99
C ILE A 85 5.08 8.34 16.32
N ARG A 86 3.81 7.90 16.29
CA ARG A 86 2.99 7.73 17.50
C ARG A 86 3.47 6.58 18.38
N LEU A 87 3.99 5.51 17.78
CA LEU A 87 4.55 4.40 18.53
C LEU A 87 5.83 4.83 19.29
N LYS A 88 6.71 5.62 18.66
CA LYS A 88 7.91 6.17 19.30
C LYS A 88 7.57 7.05 20.51
N ARG A 89 6.56 7.92 20.40
CA ARG A 89 6.14 8.80 21.50
C ARG A 89 5.64 8.04 22.74
N LYS A 90 4.93 6.93 22.55
CA LYS A 90 4.51 6.07 23.68
C LYS A 90 5.69 5.38 24.38
N GLY A 91 6.79 5.11 23.68
CA GLY A 91 7.99 4.53 24.28
C GLY A 91 8.77 5.50 25.18
N VAL A 92 8.76 6.81 24.85
CA VAL A 92 9.52 7.84 25.59
C VAL A 92 8.80 8.34 26.84
N SER A 93 7.48 8.18 26.93
CA SER A 93 6.68 8.69 28.06
C SER A 93 6.63 7.77 29.29
N HIS A 94 7.26 6.59 29.21
CA HIS A 94 7.23 5.57 30.26
C HIS A 94 8.62 5.26 30.86
N GLU A 95 9.60 6.14 30.64
CA GLU A 95 10.92 6.08 31.26
C GLU A 95 11.12 7.25 32.25
#